data_AF-A0A7S2Q174-F1
#
_entry.id   AF-A0A7S2Q174-F1
#
_cell.length_a   1.000
_cell.length_b   1.000
_cell.length_c   1.000
_cell.angle_alpha   90.00
_cell.angle_beta   90.00
_cell.angle_gamma   90.00
#
_symmetry.space_group_name_H-M   'P 1'
#
loop_
_entity.id
_entity.type
_entity.pdbx_description
1 polymer ?
#
loop_
_entity_poly.entity_id
_entity_poly.type
_entity_poly.pdbx_seq_one_letter_code
_entity_poly.pdbx_strand_id
1 'polypeptide(L)'
;PMLESCTLGSIPNATTAELISGSACQLLRTWNNTLETSRYASTMPISSDAAGPNLIMGGNLTSKHIAPTILNLGSNLVRKMLGVPGQVRATMHPFPVTAGERAEVYGGKEILGMFAYMLPCWILPFPMAFAAAYVIREKEMGVKVQHLLSGVNPWTYWGTCVVSDVLIMLVALAVVMIPLAAAGVQGITEPEVFLCLFVYVCCMTPFSY
;
A
#
# COMPACT_ATOMS: atom_id res chain seq x y z
N PRO A 1 21.57 -14.54 -26.80
CA PRO A 1 21.65 -14.91 -28.23
C PRO A 1 20.58 -14.30 -29.15
N MET A 2 19.35 -13.97 -28.70
CA MET A 2 18.32 -13.33 -29.56
C MET A 2 18.38 -11.78 -29.64
N LEU A 3 19.22 -11.13 -28.84
CA LEU A 3 19.29 -9.65 -28.75
C LEU A 3 20.32 -9.01 -29.71
N GLU A 4 21.24 -9.79 -30.28
CA GLU A 4 22.33 -9.27 -31.13
C GLU A 4 21.92 -9.02 -32.58
N SER A 5 20.78 -9.54 -33.04
CA SER A 5 20.27 -9.31 -34.41
C SER A 5 19.30 -8.13 -34.53
N CYS A 6 18.98 -7.44 -33.42
CA CYS A 6 18.03 -6.32 -33.40
C CYS A 6 18.73 -4.96 -33.65
N THR A 7 19.45 -4.80 -34.76
CA THR A 7 19.97 -3.50 -35.19
C THR A 7 18.99 -2.87 -36.18
N LEU A 8 18.36 -1.77 -35.75
CA LEU A 8 17.54 -0.92 -36.61
C LEU A 8 18.49 -0.14 -37.52
N GLY A 9 18.99 -0.81 -38.56
CA GLY A 9 19.56 -0.13 -39.70
C GLY A 9 18.54 0.87 -40.23
N SER A 10 18.99 2.09 -40.50
CA SER A 10 18.22 3.10 -41.22
C SER A 10 17.96 2.60 -42.64
N ILE A 11 16.96 1.72 -42.81
CA ILE A 11 16.59 1.16 -44.11
C ILE A 11 15.39 1.96 -44.60
N PRO A 12 15.54 2.80 -45.65
CA PRO A 12 14.46 3.63 -46.18
C PRO A 12 13.34 2.83 -46.87
N ASN A 13 13.50 1.51 -47.03
CA ASN A 13 12.50 0.58 -47.58
C ASN A 13 12.39 -0.68 -46.68
N ALA A 14 11.92 -0.52 -45.44
CA ALA A 14 11.70 -1.67 -44.56
C ALA A 14 10.46 -2.46 -45.01
N THR A 15 10.63 -3.76 -45.25
CA THR A 15 9.52 -4.68 -45.50
C THR A 15 8.63 -4.84 -44.27
N THR A 16 7.38 -5.25 -44.45
CA THR A 16 6.41 -5.45 -43.34
C THR A 16 6.97 -6.33 -42.22
N ALA A 17 7.74 -7.36 -42.56
CA ALA A 17 8.41 -8.26 -41.62
C ALA A 17 9.50 -7.58 -40.77
N GLU A 18 10.26 -6.65 -41.35
CA GLU A 18 11.32 -5.91 -40.64
C GLU A 18 10.76 -4.88 -39.67
N LEU A 19 9.57 -4.35 -39.96
CA LEU A 19 8.89 -3.41 -39.07
C LEU A 19 8.23 -4.13 -37.88
N ILE A 20 7.69 -5.33 -38.11
CA ILE A 20 7.17 -6.23 -37.07
C ILE A 20 8.31 -6.67 -36.14
N SER A 21 9.45 -7.11 -36.69
CA SER A 21 10.59 -7.56 -35.88
C SER A 21 11.25 -6.40 -35.12
N GLY A 22 11.39 -5.23 -35.75
CA GLY A 22 11.99 -4.04 -35.13
C GLY A 22 11.18 -3.48 -33.96
N SER A 23 9.84 -3.43 -34.09
CA SER A 23 8.95 -2.95 -33.02
C SER A 23 8.91 -3.91 -31.82
N ALA A 24 8.86 -5.22 -32.08
CA ALA A 24 8.93 -6.26 -31.04
C ALA A 24 10.30 -6.24 -30.33
N CYS A 25 11.41 -6.13 -31.07
CA CYS A 25 12.77 -6.01 -30.52
C CYS A 25 12.93 -4.76 -29.64
N GLN A 26 12.38 -3.62 -30.03
CA GLN A 26 12.52 -2.37 -29.27
C GLN A 26 11.76 -2.42 -27.94
N LEU A 27 10.63 -3.13 -27.90
CA LEU A 27 9.90 -3.42 -26.66
C LEU A 27 10.63 -4.45 -25.80
N LEU A 28 11.22 -5.49 -26.40
CA LEU A 28 12.10 -6.44 -25.72
C LEU A 28 13.41 -5.81 -25.21
N ARG A 29 13.88 -4.69 -25.77
CA ARG A 29 15.01 -3.93 -25.19
C ARG A 29 14.64 -3.17 -23.91
N THR A 30 13.37 -2.86 -23.70
CA THR A 30 12.88 -2.28 -22.43
C THR A 30 12.67 -3.33 -21.33
N TRP A 31 13.03 -4.59 -21.62
CA TRP A 31 12.89 -5.73 -20.74
C TRP A 31 13.76 -5.58 -19.48
N ASN A 32 13.08 -5.49 -18.34
CA ASN A 32 13.68 -5.59 -17.01
C ASN A 32 13.09 -6.84 -16.34
N ASN A 33 13.96 -7.82 -16.01
CA ASN A 33 13.60 -9.14 -15.47
C ASN A 33 12.87 -9.11 -14.11
N THR A 34 12.75 -7.94 -13.48
CA THR A 34 12.14 -7.78 -12.15
C THR A 34 10.61 -7.60 -12.19
N LEU A 35 10.01 -7.40 -13.36
CA LEU A 35 8.58 -7.17 -13.53
C LEU A 35 7.98 -8.24 -14.47
N GLU A 36 7.43 -9.32 -13.92
CA GLU A 36 6.87 -10.47 -14.66
C GLU A 36 5.60 -10.18 -15.48
N THR A 37 5.20 -8.92 -15.65
CA THR A 37 4.11 -8.61 -16.58
C THR A 37 4.63 -8.73 -18.01
N SER A 38 4.11 -9.70 -18.74
CA SER A 38 4.32 -9.94 -20.17
C SER A 38 3.93 -8.71 -21.00
N ARG A 39 4.89 -7.78 -21.20
CA ARG A 39 4.74 -6.57 -22.03
C ARG A 39 4.97 -6.91 -23.50
N TYR A 40 4.07 -7.70 -24.07
CA TYR A 40 4.08 -7.94 -25.51
C TYR A 40 3.11 -6.95 -26.16
N ALA A 41 3.63 -6.21 -27.13
CA ALA A 41 2.81 -5.53 -28.13
C ALA A 41 3.32 -5.94 -29.50
N SER A 42 2.39 -6.26 -30.39
CA SER A 42 2.63 -6.56 -31.79
C SER A 42 2.01 -5.46 -32.64
N THR A 43 2.66 -5.16 -33.75
CA THR A 43 2.11 -4.27 -34.77
C THR A 43 2.08 -5.04 -36.08
N MET A 44 1.00 -4.94 -36.85
CA MET A 44 0.82 -5.63 -38.13
C MET A 44 0.33 -4.61 -39.15
N PRO A 45 1.17 -4.20 -40.12
CA PRO A 45 0.72 -3.33 -41.21
C PRO A 45 -0.24 -4.12 -42.12
N ILE A 46 -1.36 -3.51 -42.47
CA ILE A 46 -2.32 -4.07 -43.43
C ILE A 46 -2.26 -3.25 -44.70
N SER A 47 -2.02 -3.92 -45.83
CA SER A 47 -2.24 -3.34 -47.14
C SER A 47 -3.74 -3.17 -47.34
N SER A 48 -4.22 -1.94 -47.48
CA SER A 48 -5.60 -1.66 -47.84
C SER A 48 -5.63 -0.82 -49.12
N ASP A 49 -6.63 -1.06 -49.97
CA ASP A 49 -6.90 -0.25 -51.17
C ASP A 49 -7.31 1.20 -50.88
N ALA A 50 -7.54 1.56 -49.60
CA ALA A 50 -7.78 2.94 -49.17
C ALA A 50 -6.47 3.71 -49.02
N ALA A 51 -6.48 5.00 -49.39
CA ALA A 51 -5.33 5.89 -49.64
C ALA A 51 -4.41 6.24 -48.44
N GLY A 52 -4.14 5.32 -47.50
CA GLY A 52 -3.23 5.54 -46.38
C GLY A 52 -2.72 4.24 -45.71
N PRO A 53 -1.59 4.30 -44.98
CA PRO A 53 -1.02 3.15 -44.27
C PRO A 53 -1.90 2.76 -43.07
N ASN A 54 -2.45 1.55 -43.10
CA ASN A 54 -3.24 0.99 -42.01
C ASN A 54 -2.39 0.06 -41.12
N LEU A 55 -2.54 0.18 -39.80
CA LEU A 55 -1.75 -0.55 -38.81
C LEU A 55 -2.66 -1.16 -37.74
N ILE A 56 -2.68 -2.49 -37.62
CA ILE A 56 -3.28 -3.18 -36.46
C ILE A 56 -2.25 -3.28 -35.36
N MET A 57 -2.66 -2.99 -34.12
CA MET A 57 -1.81 -3.15 -32.95
C MET A 57 -2.49 -4.10 -31.96
N GLY A 58 -1.79 -5.18 -31.61
CA GLY A 58 -2.19 -6.10 -30.54
C GLY A 58 -1.31 -5.88 -29.33
N GLY A 59 -1.85 -6.02 -28.12
CA GLY A 59 -1.00 -5.98 -26.93
C GLY A 59 -1.72 -6.41 -25.66
N ASN A 60 -0.92 -6.81 -24.68
CA ASN A 60 -1.42 -7.23 -23.38
C ASN A 60 -1.90 -6.03 -22.56
N LEU A 61 -3.18 -6.00 -22.17
CA LEU A 61 -3.79 -4.93 -21.38
C LEU A 61 -3.56 -5.01 -19.86
N THR A 62 -2.76 -5.97 -19.38
CA THR A 62 -2.48 -6.16 -17.93
C THR A 62 -1.80 -4.93 -17.29
N SER A 63 -1.02 -4.15 -18.05
CA SER A 63 -0.41 -2.91 -17.55
C SER A 63 -1.35 -1.72 -17.74
N LYS A 64 -1.56 -0.93 -16.68
CA LYS A 64 -2.48 0.24 -16.67
C LYS A 64 -2.17 1.30 -17.73
N HIS A 65 -0.94 1.35 -18.23
CA HIS A 65 -0.48 2.36 -19.21
C HIS A 65 -0.16 1.78 -20.60
N ILE A 66 -0.46 0.51 -20.85
CA ILE A 66 -0.08 -0.11 -22.13
C ILE A 66 -0.89 0.41 -23.31
N ALA A 67 -2.19 0.64 -23.15
CA ALA A 67 -3.05 1.18 -24.20
C ALA A 67 -2.54 2.54 -24.76
N PRO A 68 -2.28 3.57 -23.94
CA PRO A 68 -1.71 4.82 -24.45
C PRO A 68 -0.26 4.68 -24.96
N THR A 69 0.51 3.73 -24.40
CA THR A 69 1.88 3.47 -24.86
C THR A 69 1.92 2.87 -26.27
N ILE A 70 1.06 1.88 -26.54
CA ILE A 70 0.92 1.24 -27.85
C ILE A 70 0.44 2.27 -28.88
N LEU A 71 -0.53 3.12 -28.53
CA LEU A 71 -1.04 4.16 -29.43
C LEU A 71 0.07 5.17 -29.81
N ASN A 72 0.89 5.59 -28.84
CA ASN A 72 2.00 6.50 -29.08
C ASN A 72 3.10 5.84 -29.96
N LEU A 73 3.42 4.57 -29.71
CA LEU A 73 4.34 3.81 -30.54
C LEU A 73 3.84 3.68 -31.98
N GLY A 74 2.58 3.29 -32.15
CA GLY A 74 1.95 3.15 -33.46
C GLY A 74 1.88 4.45 -34.25
N SER A 75 1.58 5.57 -33.59
CA SER A 75 1.59 6.89 -34.21
C SER A 75 2.98 7.26 -34.75
N ASN A 76 4.03 6.90 -34.02
CA ASN A 76 5.41 7.11 -34.46
C ASN A 76 5.82 6.17 -35.60
N LEU A 77 5.33 4.93 -35.60
CA LEU A 77 5.57 3.98 -36.70
C LEU A 77 4.91 4.44 -38.01
N VAL A 78 3.65 4.87 -37.97
CA VAL A 78 2.93 5.39 -39.15
C VAL A 78 3.63 6.63 -39.71
N ARG A 79 4.08 7.55 -38.84
CA ARG A 79 4.86 8.73 -39.26
C ARG A 79 6.16 8.34 -39.96
N LYS A 80 6.85 7.31 -39.43
CA LYS A 80 8.06 6.78 -40.03
C LYS A 80 7.80 6.15 -41.40
N MET A 81 6.69 5.43 -41.58
CA MET A 81 6.28 4.88 -42.88
C MET A 81 5.99 5.98 -43.92
N LEU A 82 5.42 7.10 -43.49
CA LEU A 82 5.11 8.24 -44.35
C LEU A 82 6.34 9.13 -44.65
N GLY A 83 7.52 8.81 -44.10
CA GLY A 83 8.74 9.61 -44.28
C GLY A 83 8.70 10.98 -43.59
N VAL A 84 7.78 11.21 -42.66
CA VAL A 84 7.63 12.49 -41.96
C VAL A 84 8.63 12.57 -40.80
N PRO A 85 9.55 13.56 -40.78
CA PRO A 85 10.51 13.70 -39.69
C PRO A 85 9.82 14.09 -38.37
N GLY A 86 10.42 13.65 -37.25
CA GLY A 86 9.99 13.99 -35.88
C GLY A 86 9.29 12.86 -35.13
N GLN A 87 9.08 13.07 -33.82
CA GLN A 87 8.48 12.11 -32.90
C GLN A 87 7.27 12.74 -32.19
N VAL A 88 6.18 11.97 -32.08
CA VAL A 88 5.04 12.28 -31.20
C VAL A 88 5.34 11.71 -29.82
N ARG A 89 5.17 12.54 -28.78
CA ARG A 89 5.25 12.10 -27.39
C ARG A 89 3.93 12.38 -26.69
N ALA A 90 3.17 11.32 -26.40
CA ALA A 90 2.00 11.42 -25.55
C ALA A 90 2.39 11.17 -24.08
N THR A 91 2.00 12.10 -23.19
CA THR A 91 2.15 11.95 -21.75
C THR A 91 0.76 11.99 -21.11
N MET A 92 0.46 11.03 -20.25
CA MET A 92 -0.75 11.05 -19.44
C MET A 92 -0.41 11.69 -18.10
N HIS A 93 -1.02 12.84 -17.81
CA HIS A 93 -0.98 13.45 -16.49
C HIS A 93 -2.40 13.38 -15.92
N PRO A 94 -2.60 12.79 -14.73
CA PRO A 94 -3.91 12.79 -14.10
C PRO A 94 -4.35 14.23 -13.84
N PHE A 95 -5.64 14.49 -14.02
CA PHE A 95 -6.22 15.76 -13.61
C PHE A 95 -6.14 15.93 -12.07
N PRO A 96 -6.15 17.17 -11.56
CA PRO A 96 -6.23 17.39 -10.12
C PRO A 96 -7.51 16.73 -9.58
N VAL A 97 -7.33 15.85 -8.60
CA VAL A 97 -8.42 15.09 -7.98
C VAL A 97 -9.36 16.06 -7.27
N THR A 98 -10.65 15.99 -7.60
CA THR A 98 -11.68 16.82 -6.96
C THR A 98 -11.93 16.36 -5.52
N ALA A 99 -12.45 17.24 -4.66
CA ALA A 99 -12.74 16.88 -3.26
C ALA A 99 -13.74 15.72 -3.14
N GLY A 100 -14.72 15.65 -4.05
CA GLY A 100 -15.71 14.56 -4.12
C GLY A 100 -15.06 13.22 -4.47
N GLU A 101 -14.24 13.16 -5.52
CA GLU A 101 -13.51 11.92 -5.88
C GLU A 101 -12.51 11.49 -4.80
N ARG A 102 -11.91 12.43 -4.07
CA ARG A 102 -11.00 12.09 -2.98
C ARG A 102 -11.71 11.34 -1.84
N ALA A 103 -12.94 11.74 -1.52
CA ALA A 103 -13.75 11.08 -0.50
C ALA A 103 -14.22 9.70 -0.99
N GLU A 104 -14.66 9.59 -2.25
CA GLU A 104 -15.29 8.38 -2.78
C GLU A 104 -14.27 7.32 -3.27
N VAL A 105 -13.22 7.71 -3.99
CA VAL A 105 -12.28 6.77 -4.64
C VAL A 105 -11.12 6.37 -3.71
N TYR A 106 -10.69 7.28 -2.84
CA TYR A 106 -9.60 7.02 -1.90
C TYR A 106 -10.09 6.70 -0.48
N GLY A 107 -11.41 6.68 -0.25
CA GLY A 107 -11.98 6.59 1.10
C GLY A 107 -11.53 7.75 2.00
N GLY A 108 -11.15 8.88 1.39
CA GLY A 108 -10.51 10.00 2.07
C GLY A 108 -9.23 9.61 2.82
N LYS A 109 -8.89 10.40 3.85
CA LYS A 109 -7.85 10.02 4.82
C LYS A 109 -8.33 8.93 5.79
N GLU A 110 -9.58 8.50 5.65
CA GLU A 110 -10.30 7.78 6.70
C GLU A 110 -10.01 6.29 6.70
N ILE A 111 -9.78 5.65 5.55
CA ILE A 111 -9.37 4.23 5.53
C ILE A 111 -8.01 4.03 6.21
N LEU A 112 -7.04 4.89 5.90
CA LEU A 112 -5.73 4.83 6.55
C LEU A 112 -5.85 5.15 8.05
N GLY A 113 -6.69 6.14 8.40
CA GLY A 113 -7.04 6.45 9.79
C GLY A 113 -7.69 5.26 10.51
N MET A 114 -8.61 4.55 9.87
CA MET A 114 -9.29 3.38 10.43
C MET A 114 -8.28 2.29 10.80
N PHE A 115 -7.36 1.93 9.91
CA PHE A 115 -6.30 0.97 10.24
C PHE A 115 -5.37 1.49 11.34
N ALA A 116 -5.09 2.79 11.34
CA ALA A 116 -4.28 3.43 12.36
C ALA A 116 -4.94 3.37 13.75
N TYR A 117 -6.27 3.49 13.84
CA TYR A 117 -7.02 3.34 15.09
C TYR A 117 -7.24 1.87 15.49
N MET A 118 -7.41 0.97 14.54
CA MET A 118 -7.68 -0.45 14.82
C MET A 118 -6.46 -1.14 15.46
N LEU A 119 -5.25 -0.75 15.08
CA LEU A 119 -4.00 -1.33 15.57
C LEU A 119 -3.82 -1.18 17.11
N PRO A 120 -3.88 0.03 17.70
CA PRO A 120 -3.82 0.20 19.15
C PRO A 120 -4.93 -0.56 19.89
N CYS A 121 -6.15 -0.58 19.34
CA CYS A 121 -7.28 -1.31 19.93
C CYS A 121 -7.04 -2.83 19.99
N TRP A 122 -6.29 -3.40 19.05
CA TRP A 122 -5.92 -4.81 19.10
C TRP A 122 -4.70 -5.08 20.00
N ILE A 123 -3.74 -4.17 20.04
CA ILE A 123 -2.48 -4.39 20.76
C ILE A 123 -2.62 -4.18 22.27
N LEU A 124 -3.35 -3.14 22.70
CA LEU A 124 -3.49 -2.78 24.12
C LEU A 124 -4.20 -3.83 25.01
N PRO A 125 -5.12 -4.67 24.53
CA PRO A 125 -5.64 -5.80 25.31
C PRO A 125 -4.61 -6.86 25.70
N PHE A 126 -3.55 -7.09 24.93
CA PHE A 126 -2.63 -8.22 25.20
C PHE A 126 -1.92 -8.13 26.56
N PRO A 127 -1.34 -6.98 26.96
CA PRO A 127 -0.78 -6.80 28.30
C PRO A 127 -1.77 -7.08 29.45
N MET A 128 -3.07 -6.84 29.23
CA MET A 128 -4.12 -7.02 30.24
C MET A 128 -4.28 -8.47 30.67
N ALA A 129 -4.08 -9.41 29.75
CA ALA A 129 -4.13 -10.83 30.06
C ALA A 129 -3.04 -11.23 31.08
N PHE A 130 -1.89 -10.55 31.07
CA PHE A 130 -0.82 -10.79 32.04
C PHE A 130 -1.14 -10.25 33.43
N ALA A 131 -1.85 -9.13 33.53
CA ALA A 131 -2.36 -8.60 34.80
C ALA A 131 -3.30 -9.60 35.49
N ALA A 132 -4.26 -10.14 34.73
CA ALA A 132 -5.16 -11.18 35.23
C ALA A 132 -4.40 -12.46 35.65
N ALA A 133 -3.42 -12.89 34.84
CA ALA A 133 -2.59 -14.05 35.16
C ALA A 133 -1.78 -13.87 36.45
N TYR A 134 -1.31 -12.67 36.75
CA TYR A 134 -0.57 -12.38 37.99
C TYR A 134 -1.46 -12.57 39.22
N VAL A 135 -2.70 -12.06 39.19
CA VAL A 135 -3.67 -12.25 40.28
C VAL A 135 -4.03 -13.73 40.48
N ILE A 136 -4.12 -14.51 39.41
CA ILE A 136 -4.33 -15.96 39.49
C ILE A 136 -3.13 -16.62 40.19
N ARG A 137 -1.90 -16.26 39.81
CA ARG A 137 -0.70 -16.80 40.45
C ARG A 137 -0.59 -16.43 41.93
N GLU A 138 -0.97 -15.22 42.32
CA GLU A 138 -1.01 -14.83 43.74
C GLU A 138 -2.02 -15.66 44.55
N LYS A 139 -3.14 -16.06 43.92
CA LYS A 139 -4.11 -16.97 44.53
C LYS A 139 -3.53 -18.38 44.67
N GLU A 140 -2.88 -18.90 43.63
CA GLU A 140 -2.26 -20.23 43.63
C GLU A 140 -1.13 -20.35 44.66
N MET A 141 -0.29 -19.32 44.80
CA MET A 141 0.79 -19.28 45.77
C MET A 141 0.33 -18.97 47.20
N GLY A 142 -0.96 -18.70 47.43
CA GLY A 142 -1.49 -18.35 48.74
C GLY A 142 -1.11 -16.95 49.25
N VAL A 143 -0.44 -16.14 48.43
CA VAL A 143 0.04 -14.78 48.77
C VAL A 143 -1.15 -13.87 49.10
N LYS A 144 -2.24 -13.96 48.33
CA LYS A 144 -3.47 -13.22 48.62
C LYS A 144 -4.04 -13.54 50.01
N VAL A 145 -4.04 -14.82 50.40
CA VAL A 145 -4.52 -15.25 51.72
C VAL A 145 -3.60 -14.70 52.82
N GLN A 146 -2.29 -14.73 52.61
CA GLN A 146 -1.31 -14.16 53.54
C GLN A 146 -1.49 -12.65 53.75
N HIS A 147 -1.79 -11.88 52.69
CA HIS A 147 -2.12 -10.46 52.83
C HIS A 147 -3.39 -10.22 53.66
N LEU A 148 -4.43 -11.02 53.45
CA LEU A 148 -5.67 -10.93 54.23
C LEU A 148 -5.45 -11.32 55.71
N LEU A 149 -4.64 -12.35 55.97
CA LEU A 149 -4.25 -12.74 57.33
C LEU A 149 -3.40 -11.68 58.04
N SER A 150 -2.67 -10.87 57.28
CA SER A 150 -1.90 -9.73 57.80
C SER A 150 -2.78 -8.51 58.11
N GLY A 151 -4.11 -8.62 57.98
CA GLY A 151 -5.05 -7.55 58.30
C GLY A 151 -5.32 -6.56 57.17
N VAL A 152 -4.89 -6.86 55.93
CA VAL A 152 -5.19 -6.00 54.78
C VAL A 152 -6.66 -6.10 54.42
N ASN A 153 -7.33 -4.96 54.27
CA ASN A 153 -8.71 -4.91 53.80
C ASN A 153 -8.78 -5.37 52.32
N PRO A 154 -9.72 -6.26 51.94
CA PRO A 154 -9.93 -6.66 50.55
C PRO A 154 -10.03 -5.50 49.56
N TRP A 155 -10.65 -4.37 49.95
CA TRP A 155 -10.75 -3.18 49.10
C TRP A 155 -9.40 -2.53 48.82
N THR A 156 -8.50 -2.51 49.81
CA THR A 156 -7.14 -1.99 49.66
C THR A 156 -6.32 -2.86 48.73
N TYR A 157 -6.47 -4.19 48.81
CA TYR A 157 -5.82 -5.12 47.89
C TYR A 157 -6.22 -4.84 46.43
N TRP A 158 -7.53 -4.85 46.14
CA TRP A 158 -8.02 -4.63 44.78
C TRP A 158 -7.72 -3.22 44.25
N GLY A 159 -7.82 -2.20 45.11
CA GLY A 159 -7.44 -0.84 44.74
C GLY A 159 -5.96 -0.74 44.37
N THR A 160 -5.09 -1.45 45.11
CA THR A 160 -3.65 -1.47 44.80
C THR A 160 -3.37 -2.19 43.48
N CYS A 161 -4.02 -3.35 43.22
CA CYS A 161 -3.88 -4.06 41.95
C CYS A 161 -4.32 -3.19 40.76
N VAL A 162 -5.50 -2.59 40.83
CA VAL A 162 -6.02 -1.72 39.76
C VAL A 162 -5.06 -0.55 39.51
N VAL A 163 -4.58 0.12 40.57
CA VAL A 163 -3.68 1.26 40.43
C VAL A 163 -2.32 0.83 39.85
N SER A 164 -1.74 -0.27 40.32
CA SER A 164 -0.46 -0.77 39.79
C SER A 164 -0.56 -1.13 38.31
N ASP A 165 -1.63 -1.80 37.92
CA ASP A 165 -1.79 -2.31 36.57
C ASP A 165 -2.16 -1.17 35.60
N VAL A 166 -2.93 -0.17 36.05
CA VAL A 166 -3.14 1.07 35.26
C VAL A 166 -1.81 1.78 35.02
N LEU A 167 -0.93 1.91 36.02
CA LEU A 167 0.37 2.56 35.83
C LEU A 167 1.24 1.83 34.79
N ILE A 168 1.29 0.51 34.83
CA ILE A 168 2.00 -0.30 33.83
C ILE A 168 1.38 -0.11 32.44
N MET A 169 0.05 -0.07 32.35
CA MET A 169 -0.64 0.15 31.09
C MET A 169 -0.44 1.55 30.51
N LEU A 170 -0.25 2.57 31.34
CA LEU A 170 0.11 3.91 30.87
C LEU A 170 1.50 3.92 30.22
N VAL A 171 2.44 3.13 30.73
CA VAL A 171 3.75 2.94 30.08
C VAL A 171 3.58 2.23 28.74
N ALA A 172 2.77 1.18 28.67
CA ALA A 172 2.48 0.48 27.41
C ALA A 172 1.82 1.41 26.37
N LEU A 173 0.87 2.25 26.80
CA LEU A 173 0.25 3.26 25.95
C LEU A 173 1.28 4.26 25.42
N ALA A 174 2.21 4.74 26.27
CA ALA A 174 3.27 5.64 25.83
C ALA A 174 4.19 4.99 24.78
N VAL A 175 4.53 3.71 24.94
CA VAL A 175 5.34 2.95 23.98
C VAL A 175 4.65 2.82 22.61
N VAL A 176 3.32 2.78 22.57
CA VAL A 176 2.55 2.76 21.31
C VAL A 176 2.43 4.16 20.72
N MET A 177 2.14 5.17 21.54
CA MET A 177 1.85 6.53 21.07
C MET A 177 3.10 7.28 20.57
N ILE A 178 4.25 7.11 21.23
CA ILE A 178 5.47 7.86 20.88
C ILE A 178 5.94 7.55 19.44
N PRO A 179 6.05 6.28 18.99
CA PRO A 179 6.43 5.97 17.60
C PRO A 179 5.40 6.44 16.57
N LEU A 180 4.11 6.34 16.89
CA LEU A 180 3.03 6.78 15.99
C LEU A 180 3.02 8.30 15.83
N ALA A 181 3.30 9.03 16.91
CA ALA A 181 3.51 10.47 16.87
C ALA A 181 4.75 10.84 16.06
N ALA A 182 5.87 10.12 16.24
CA ALA A 182 7.10 10.35 15.48
C ALA A 182 6.93 10.06 13.97
N ALA A 183 6.07 9.10 13.61
CA ALA A 183 5.74 8.78 12.22
C ALA A 183 4.79 9.80 11.55
N GLY A 184 4.24 10.76 12.30
CA GLY A 184 3.37 11.81 11.75
C GLY A 184 2.03 11.29 11.23
N VAL A 185 1.51 10.21 11.80
CA VAL A 185 0.23 9.62 11.40
C VAL A 185 -0.92 10.55 11.83
N GLN A 186 -1.48 11.27 10.87
CA GLN A 186 -2.62 12.18 11.08
C GLN A 186 -3.81 11.39 11.64
N GLY A 187 -4.41 11.90 12.72
CA GLY A 187 -5.53 11.28 13.45
C GLY A 187 -5.14 10.68 14.80
N ILE A 188 -3.94 10.11 14.96
CA ILE A 188 -3.55 9.49 16.25
C ILE A 188 -3.05 10.54 17.26
N THR A 189 -2.41 11.60 16.79
CA THR A 189 -1.84 12.65 17.65
C THR A 189 -2.88 13.65 18.17
N GLU A 190 -4.15 13.45 17.81
CA GLU A 190 -5.25 14.30 18.27
C GLU A 190 -5.52 14.05 19.76
N PRO A 191 -5.72 15.11 20.57
CA PRO A 191 -5.88 14.98 22.02
C PRO A 191 -7.11 14.15 22.40
N GLU A 192 -8.15 14.16 21.56
CA GLU A 192 -9.38 13.38 21.73
C GLU A 192 -9.07 11.87 21.68
N VAL A 193 -8.19 11.45 20.78
CA VAL A 193 -7.80 10.04 20.61
C VAL A 193 -6.93 9.58 21.77
N PHE A 194 -6.00 10.43 22.22
CA PHE A 194 -5.22 10.14 23.44
C PHE A 194 -6.13 9.97 24.66
N LEU A 195 -7.10 10.88 24.84
CA LEU A 195 -8.08 10.78 25.93
C LEU A 195 -8.91 9.50 25.84
N CYS A 196 -9.38 9.15 24.64
CA CYS A 196 -10.13 7.92 24.41
C CYS A 196 -9.32 6.66 24.79
N LEU A 197 -8.06 6.58 24.36
CA LEU A 197 -7.16 5.47 24.69
C LEU A 197 -6.81 5.43 26.19
N PHE A 198 -6.64 6.59 26.83
CA PHE A 198 -6.41 6.69 28.27
C PHE A 198 -7.63 6.17 29.06
N VAL A 199 -8.83 6.63 28.71
CA VAL A 199 -10.08 6.17 29.32
C VAL A 199 -10.27 4.67 29.09
N TYR A 200 -9.99 4.20 27.87
CA TYR A 200 -10.02 2.77 27.54
C TYR A 200 -9.13 1.95 28.48
N VAL A 201 -7.89 2.36 28.71
CA VAL A 201 -6.99 1.68 29.66
C VAL A 201 -7.60 1.66 31.07
N CYS A 202 -8.06 2.82 31.57
CA CYS A 202 -8.65 2.92 32.91
C CYS A 202 -9.91 2.05 33.09
N CYS A 203 -10.71 1.85 32.03
CA CYS A 203 -11.91 1.03 32.07
C CYS A 203 -11.63 -0.47 31.89
N MET A 204 -10.66 -0.82 31.06
CA MET A 204 -10.36 -2.22 30.75
C MET A 204 -9.58 -2.90 31.88
N THR A 205 -8.77 -2.18 32.66
CA THR A 205 -8.01 -2.78 33.77
C THR A 205 -8.92 -3.39 34.83
N PRO A 206 -9.91 -2.67 35.37
CA PRO A 206 -10.87 -3.27 36.29
C PRO A 206 -11.68 -4.42 35.67
N PHE A 207 -12.00 -4.34 34.38
CA PHE A 207 -12.76 -5.39 33.69
C PHE A 207 -11.98 -6.72 33.54
N SER A 208 -10.65 -6.67 33.62
CA SER A 208 -9.79 -7.85 33.44
C SER A 208 -9.68 -8.76 34.68
N TYR A 209 -10.11 -8.30 35.86
CA TYR A 209 -10.05 -9.06 37.12
C TYR A 209 -11.32 -9.88 37.39
#